data_AF-D9URI4-F1
#
_entry.id   AF-D9URI4-F1
#
_cell.length_a   1.000
_cell.length_b   1.000
_cell.length_c   1.000
_cell.angle_alpha   90.00
_cell.angle_beta   90.00
_cell.angle_gamma   90.00
#
_symmetry.space_group_name_H-M   'P 1'
#
loop_
_entity.id
_entity.type
_entity.pdbx_description
1 polymer ?
#
loop_
_entity_poly.entity_id
_entity_poly.type
_entity_poly.pdbx_seq_one_letter_code
_entity_poly.pdbx_strand_id
1 'polypeptide(L)'
;MHILFHLNSESPVAWTFSRELLIEGVFRPSGHGDVRVWPAKEDGRETVRVALTSPDGEALIQVPALPMTAWLERTLRLVPPGTEGELLGMEEGLEHLLAPMPVEELWQRDRDPWREEGFESE
;
A
#
# COMPACT_ATOMS: atom_id res chain seq x y z
N MET A 1 -5.46 1.42 2.89
CA MET A 1 -6.06 1.86 4.17
C MET A 1 -5.08 2.76 4.90
N HIS A 2 -5.44 3.99 5.22
CA HIS A 2 -4.55 4.93 5.91
C HIS A 2 -4.95 5.04 7.38
N ILE A 3 -3.98 4.86 8.28
CA ILE A 3 -4.19 4.93 9.74
C ILE A 3 -3.18 5.92 10.31
N LEU A 4 -3.66 6.78 11.21
CA LEU A 4 -2.85 7.78 11.91
C LEU A 4 -2.71 7.39 13.39
N PHE A 5 -1.47 7.20 13.83
CA PHE A 5 -1.14 6.95 15.23
C PHE A 5 -0.70 8.24 15.90
N HIS A 6 -1.42 8.66 16.95
CA HIS A 6 -1.09 9.85 17.73
C HIS A 6 -0.29 9.42 18.96
N LEU A 7 1.02 9.69 18.96
CA LEU A 7 1.97 9.18 19.96
C LEU A 7 2.42 10.28 20.94
N ASN A 8 1.50 10.97 21.62
CA ASN A 8 1.80 12.10 22.52
C ASN A 8 2.80 13.13 21.93
N SER A 9 2.90 13.18 20.61
CA SER A 9 3.79 14.02 19.80
C SER A 9 2.96 15.05 19.04
N GLU A 10 3.61 16.10 18.56
CA GLU A 10 2.91 17.16 17.80
C GLU A 10 2.43 16.68 16.43
N SER A 11 3.11 15.71 15.82
CA SER A 11 2.74 15.11 14.53
C SER A 11 2.33 13.65 14.67
N PRO A 12 1.20 13.22 14.05
CA PRO A 12 0.82 11.81 14.00
C PRO A 12 1.71 11.04 13.02
N VAL A 13 1.89 9.75 13.30
CA VAL A 13 2.60 8.83 12.40
C VAL A 13 1.60 8.17 11.47
N ALA A 14 1.77 8.36 10.17
CA ALA A 14 0.90 7.81 9.14
C ALA A 14 1.42 6.47 8.62
N TRP A 15 0.55 5.47 8.57
CA TRP A 15 0.83 4.20 7.92
C TRP A 15 -0.23 3.85 6.89
N THR A 16 0.22 3.20 5.82
CA THR A 16 -0.66 2.67 4.78
C THR A 16 -0.59 1.15 4.80
N PHE A 17 -1.76 0.54 4.85
CA PHE A 17 -1.96 -0.91 4.87
C PHE A 17 -2.76 -1.36 3.67
N SER A 18 -2.46 -2.55 3.15
CA SER A 18 -3.44 -3.29 2.34
C SER A 18 -4.68 -3.55 3.19
N ARG A 19 -5.86 -3.44 2.58
CA ARG A 19 -7.12 -3.79 3.24
C ARG A 19 -7.18 -5.29 3.51
N GLU A 20 -6.72 -6.08 2.55
CA GLU A 20 -6.71 -7.53 2.55
C GLU A 20 -5.84 -8.06 3.68
N LEU A 21 -4.68 -7.43 3.91
CA LEU A 21 -3.82 -7.73 5.05
C LEU A 21 -4.54 -7.56 6.39
N LEU A 22 -5.30 -6.47 6.56
CA LEU A 22 -6.04 -6.22 7.80
C LEU A 22 -7.22 -7.20 7.96
N ILE A 23 -7.90 -7.55 6.86
CA ILE A 23 -8.97 -8.56 6.87
C ILE A 23 -8.41 -9.91 7.29
N GLU A 24 -7.36 -10.39 6.64
CA GLU A 24 -6.74 -11.67 6.94
C GLU A 24 -6.20 -11.71 8.38
N GLY A 25 -5.55 -10.62 8.80
CA GLY A 25 -4.94 -10.45 10.12
C GLY A 25 -5.90 -10.50 11.30
N VAL A 26 -7.20 -10.27 11.07
CA VAL A 26 -8.24 -10.46 12.09
C VAL A 26 -8.50 -11.94 12.34
N PHE A 27 -8.27 -12.82 11.36
CA PHE A 27 -8.60 -14.25 11.45
C PHE A 27 -7.39 -15.14 11.69
N ARG A 28 -6.21 -14.77 11.15
CA ARG A 28 -4.99 -15.57 11.26
C ARG A 28 -3.73 -14.71 11.16
N PRO A 29 -2.56 -15.21 11.61
CA PRO A 29 -1.29 -14.54 11.35
C PRO A 29 -1.07 -14.32 9.85
N SER A 30 -0.74 -13.08 9.48
CA SER A 30 -0.57 -12.63 8.10
C SER A 30 0.41 -11.45 8.03
N GLY A 31 0.85 -11.13 6.82
CA GLY A 31 1.85 -10.08 6.56
C GLY A 31 3.29 -10.59 6.52
N HIS A 32 4.13 -9.84 5.82
CA HIS A 32 5.55 -10.08 5.63
C HIS A 32 6.29 -8.73 5.60
N GLY A 33 7.57 -8.73 5.95
CA GLY A 33 8.38 -7.52 6.00
C GLY A 33 7.93 -6.58 7.13
N ASP A 34 7.70 -5.33 6.76
CA ASP A 34 7.50 -4.21 7.69
C ASP A 34 6.18 -4.25 8.45
N VAL A 35 5.21 -5.06 8.01
CA VAL A 35 3.90 -5.18 8.66
C VAL A 35 3.53 -6.64 8.86
N ARG A 36 3.21 -7.00 10.11
CA ARG A 36 2.63 -8.30 10.47
C ARG A 36 1.38 -8.09 11.32
N VAL A 37 0.33 -8.85 11.03
CA VAL A 37 -0.97 -8.74 11.71
C VAL A 37 -1.46 -10.12 12.13
N TRP A 38 -1.92 -10.26 13.38
CA TRP A 38 -2.44 -11.54 13.86
C TRP A 38 -3.48 -11.37 14.98
N PRO A 39 -4.42 -12.32 15.11
CA PRO A 39 -5.35 -12.33 16.24
C PRO A 39 -4.63 -12.77 17.52
N ALA A 40 -5.06 -12.19 18.64
CA ALA A 40 -4.58 -12.51 19.97
C ALA A 40 -5.74 -12.51 20.97
N LYS A 41 -5.45 -13.00 22.18
CA LYS A 41 -6.32 -12.87 23.33
C LYS A 41 -5.52 -12.26 24.48
N GLU A 42 -6.05 -11.19 25.06
CA GLU A 42 -5.47 -10.55 26.23
C GLU A 42 -6.56 -10.34 27.28
N ASP A 43 -6.34 -10.83 28.50
CA ASP A 43 -7.31 -10.79 29.60
C ASP A 43 -8.72 -11.28 29.21
N GLY A 44 -8.77 -12.34 28.39
CA GLY A 44 -10.02 -12.92 27.90
C GLY A 44 -10.73 -12.13 26.80
N ARG A 45 -10.14 -11.02 26.34
CA ARG A 45 -10.67 -10.18 25.25
C ARG A 45 -9.96 -10.48 23.95
N GLU A 46 -10.72 -10.51 22.87
CA GLU A 46 -10.17 -10.68 21.51
C GLU A 46 -9.57 -9.38 21.01
N THR A 47 -8.31 -9.47 20.58
CA THR A 47 -7.54 -8.34 20.08
C THR A 47 -6.84 -8.72 18.78
N VAL A 48 -6.47 -7.71 18.01
CA VAL A 48 -5.60 -7.86 16.84
C VAL A 48 -4.31 -7.13 17.16
N ARG A 49 -3.18 -7.82 16.96
CA ARG A 49 -1.85 -7.25 17.12
C ARG A 49 -1.29 -6.90 15.75
N VAL A 50 -0.71 -5.71 15.65
CA VAL A 50 -0.05 -5.18 14.46
C VAL A 50 1.38 -4.84 14.84
N ALA A 51 2.34 -5.61 14.32
CA ALA A 51 3.75 -5.24 14.40
C ALA A 51 4.14 -4.42 13.17
N LEU A 52 4.82 -3.31 13.44
CA LEU A 52 5.39 -2.41 12.46
C LEU A 52 6.90 -2.38 12.65
N THR A 53 7.65 -2.57 11.58
CA THR A 53 9.11 -2.47 11.57
C THR A 53 9.50 -1.41 10.55
N SER A 54 10.39 -0.51 10.95
CA SER A 54 11.02 0.47 10.07
C SER A 54 12.51 0.58 10.42
N PRO A 55 13.32 1.25 9.59
CA PRO A 55 14.73 1.51 9.93
C PRO A 55 14.93 2.25 11.26
N ASP A 56 13.94 3.06 11.66
CA ASP A 56 14.00 3.87 12.87
C ASP A 56 13.50 3.12 14.12
N GLY A 57 12.93 1.92 13.96
CA GLY A 57 12.55 1.06 15.08
C GLY A 57 11.35 0.14 14.83
N GLU A 58 10.87 -0.46 15.92
CA GLU A 58 9.74 -1.38 15.92
C GLU A 58 8.62 -0.87 16.82
N ALA A 59 7.37 -1.13 16.43
CA ALA A 59 6.19 -0.85 17.23
C ALA A 59 5.24 -2.05 17.22
N LEU A 60 4.67 -2.36 18.39
CA LEU A 60 3.60 -3.34 18.53
C LEU A 60 2.34 -2.62 18.98
N ILE A 61 1.32 -2.63 18.14
CA ILE A 61 0.02 -2.02 18.41
C ILE A 61 -0.97 -3.12 18.72
N GLN A 62 -1.81 -2.88 19.72
CA GLN A 62 -2.94 -3.74 20.03
C GLN A 62 -4.25 -3.00 19.81
N VAL A 63 -5.14 -3.61 19.05
CA VAL A 63 -6.44 -3.06 18.68
C VAL A 63 -7.53 -4.02 19.15
N PRO A 64 -8.64 -3.54 19.73
CA PRO A 64 -9.79 -4.40 20.00
C PRO A 64 -10.33 -5.02 18.68
N ALA A 65 -10.53 -6.34 18.66
CA ALA A 65 -10.89 -7.03 17.43
C ALA A 65 -12.25 -6.58 16.88
N LEU A 66 -13.27 -6.49 17.75
CA LEU A 66 -14.64 -6.20 17.33
C LEU A 66 -14.80 -4.84 16.60
N PRO A 67 -14.28 -3.70 17.12
CA PRO A 67 -14.30 -2.43 16.40
C PRO A 67 -13.54 -2.48 15.06
N MET A 68 -12.40 -3.17 15.00
CA MET A 68 -11.60 -3.32 13.78
C MET A 68 -12.38 -4.09 12.72
N THR A 69 -12.98 -5.23 13.07
CA THR A 69 -13.81 -6.03 12.16
C THR A 69 -15.00 -5.23 11.66
N ALA A 70 -15.73 -4.55 12.55
CA ALA A 70 -16.88 -3.74 12.18
C ALA A 70 -16.49 -2.58 11.23
N TRP A 71 -15.30 -1.99 11.41
CA TRP A 71 -14.79 -0.98 10.48
C TRP A 71 -14.44 -1.59 9.12
N LEU A 72 -13.73 -2.73 9.07
CA LEU A 72 -13.40 -3.42 7.82
C LEU A 72 -14.66 -3.80 7.02
N GLU A 73 -15.69 -4.33 7.68
CA GLU A 73 -16.97 -4.65 7.05
C GLU A 73 -17.63 -3.43 6.39
N ARG A 74 -17.51 -2.23 6.99
CA ARG A 74 -18.02 -0.99 6.36
C ARG A 74 -17.24 -0.69 5.08
N THR A 75 -15.92 -0.87 5.09
CA THR A 75 -15.10 -0.65 3.88
C THR A 75 -15.47 -1.62 2.76
N LEU A 76 -15.77 -2.87 3.10
CA LEU A 76 -16.17 -3.91 2.14
C LEU A 76 -17.56 -3.68 1.57
N ARG A 77 -18.46 -3.03 2.32
CA ARG A 77 -19.77 -2.60 1.81
C ARG A 77 -19.66 -1.43 0.85
N LEU A 78 -18.74 -0.49 1.10
CA LEU A 78 -18.54 0.68 0.26
C LEU A 78 -17.83 0.33 -1.04
N VAL A 79 -16.82 -0.53 -0.96
CA VAL A 79 -16.08 -1.04 -2.11
C VAL A 79 -15.97 -2.55 -1.95
N PRO A 80 -16.87 -3.34 -2.57
CA PRO A 80 -16.77 -4.79 -2.56
C PRO A 80 -15.39 -5.29 -3.01
N PRO A 81 -14.91 -6.44 -2.50
CA PRO A 81 -13.69 -7.05 -3.01
C PRO A 81 -13.80 -7.36 -4.50
N GLY A 82 -12.76 -7.04 -5.26
CA GLY A 82 -12.70 -7.24 -6.70
C GLY A 82 -13.27 -6.09 -7.54
N THR A 83 -13.93 -5.10 -6.92
CA THR A 83 -14.49 -3.93 -7.62
C THR A 83 -13.65 -2.66 -7.43
N GLU A 84 -12.44 -2.78 -6.88
CA GLU A 84 -11.57 -1.63 -6.57
C GLU A 84 -11.10 -0.92 -7.85
N GLY A 85 -10.78 -1.68 -8.90
CA GLY A 85 -10.28 -1.13 -10.17
C GLY A 85 -11.31 -0.28 -10.91
N GLU A 86 -12.59 -0.67 -10.83
CA GLU A 86 -13.71 0.02 -11.47
C GLU A 86 -13.91 1.44 -10.93
N LEU A 87 -13.70 1.64 -9.62
CA LEU A 87 -13.88 2.95 -8.99
C LEU A 87 -12.72 3.93 -9.23
N LEU A 88 -11.55 3.41 -9.60
CA LEU A 88 -10.35 4.21 -9.81
C LEU A 88 -10.09 4.52 -11.29
N GLY A 89 -10.93 3.99 -12.21
CA GLY A 89 -10.66 4.05 -13.65
C GLY A 89 -9.29 3.46 -14.00
N MET A 90 -8.88 2.43 -13.24
CA MET A 90 -7.51 1.94 -13.28
C MET A 90 -7.21 1.23 -14.60
N GLU A 91 -8.22 0.60 -15.20
CA GLU A 91 -8.13 -0.01 -16.52
C GLU A 91 -7.95 1.06 -17.59
N GLU A 92 -8.78 2.10 -17.61
CA GLU A 92 -8.65 3.20 -18.58
C GLU A 92 -7.31 3.94 -18.43
N GLY A 93 -6.85 4.16 -17.20
CA GLY A 93 -5.54 4.74 -16.93
C GLY A 93 -4.38 3.87 -17.40
N LEU A 94 -4.51 2.55 -17.24
CA LEU A 94 -3.52 1.58 -17.72
C LEU A 94 -3.51 1.49 -19.24
N GLU A 95 -4.69 1.43 -19.88
CA GLU A 95 -4.84 1.49 -21.33
C GLU A 95 -4.20 2.74 -21.90
N HIS A 96 -4.39 3.90 -21.25
CA HIS A 96 -3.75 5.14 -21.65
C HIS A 96 -2.21 5.08 -21.53
N LEU A 97 -1.68 4.49 -20.47
CA LEU A 97 -0.24 4.34 -20.26
C LEU A 97 0.41 3.35 -21.25
N LEU A 98 -0.30 2.28 -21.60
CA LEU A 98 0.15 1.25 -22.52
C LEU A 98 -0.21 1.54 -23.98
N ALA A 99 -0.96 2.62 -24.24
CA ALA A 99 -1.27 3.05 -25.59
C ALA A 99 0.04 3.26 -26.36
N PRO A 100 0.16 2.71 -27.58
CA PRO A 100 1.34 2.94 -28.39
C PRO A 100 1.51 4.45 -28.60
N MET A 101 2.63 5.00 -28.13
CA MET A 101 3.02 6.35 -28.49
C MET A 101 3.03 6.43 -30.02
N PRO A 102 2.42 7.47 -30.65
CA PRO A 102 2.51 7.64 -32.09
C PRO A 102 3.99 7.58 -32.50
N VAL A 103 4.31 6.78 -33.51
CA VAL A 103 5.68 6.65 -34.02
C VAL A 103 6.30 8.01 -34.36
N GLU A 104 5.50 9.02 -34.73
CA GLU A 104 5.97 10.41 -34.89
C GLU A 104 6.60 11.05 -33.62
N GLU A 105 6.15 10.70 -32.40
CA GLU A 105 6.72 11.22 -31.15
C GLU A 105 8.00 10.49 -30.73
N LEU A 106 8.13 9.21 -31.09
CA LEU A 106 9.34 8.42 -30.85
C LEU A 106 10.55 9.00 -31.61
N TRP A 107 10.35 9.50 -32.84
CA TRP A 107 11.42 10.14 -33.63
C TRP A 107 11.72 11.59 -33.25
N GLN A 108 10.84 12.28 -32.50
CA GLN A 108 11.14 13.62 -31.96
C GLN A 108 11.93 13.58 -30.66
N ARG A 109 11.81 12.47 -29.90
CA ARG A 109 12.54 12.26 -28.64
C ARG A 109 13.93 11.63 -28.87
N ASP A 110 14.11 10.92 -29.99
CA ASP A 110 15.37 10.32 -30.46
C ASP A 110 16.25 11.30 -31.30
N ARG A 111 16.25 12.59 -30.97
CA ARG A 111 17.50 13.36 -31.17
C ARG A 111 18.45 12.96 -30.06
N ASP A 112 19.14 11.85 -30.29
CA ASP A 112 20.21 11.34 -29.44
C ASP A 112 21.20 12.46 -29.10
N PRO A 113 21.25 12.95 -27.84
CA PRO A 113 22.19 13.99 -27.43
C PRO A 113 23.64 13.49 -27.37
N TRP A 114 23.88 12.18 -27.54
CA TRP A 114 25.18 11.54 -27.38
C TRP A 114 25.84 11.15 -28.71
N ARG A 115 25.38 11.69 -29.85
CA ARG A 115 25.89 11.31 -31.17
C ARG A 115 27.04 12.15 -31.71
N GLU A 116 27.61 13.07 -30.95
CA GLU A 116 28.79 13.82 -31.37
C GLU A 116 29.77 14.03 -30.22
N GLU A 117 30.55 13.02 -29.84
CA GLU A 117 31.98 13.21 -29.56
C GLU A 117 32.73 11.96 -30.03
N GLY A 118 33.55 12.14 -31.06
CA GLY A 118 34.27 11.07 -31.73
C GLY A 118 35.30 10.42 -30.82
N PHE A 119 35.36 9.10 -30.87
CA PHE A 119 36.55 8.37 -30.46
C PHE A 119 37.67 8.66 -31.47
N GLU A 120 38.48 9.68 -31.19
CA GLU A 120 39.82 9.79 -31.76
C GLU A 120 40.75 8.82 -31.04
N SER A 121 41.26 7.89 -31.85
CA SER A 121 42.27 6.90 -31.52
C SER A 121 43.65 7.52 -31.40
N GLU A 122 44.38 7.20 -30.33
CA GLU A 122 45.85 7.04 -30.35
C GLU A 122 46.31 6.02 -29.30
#